data_AF-I1MWY3-F1
#
_entry.id   AF-I1MWY3-F1
#
_cell.length_a   1.000
_cell.length_b   1.000
_cell.length_c   1.000
_cell.angle_alpha   90.00
_cell.angle_beta   90.00
_cell.angle_gamma   90.00
#
_symmetry.space_group_name_H-M   'P 1'
#
loop_
_entity.id
_entity.type
_entity.pdbx_description
1 polymer ?
#
loop_
_entity_poly.entity_id
_entity_poly.type
_entity_poly.pdbx_seq_one_letter_code
_entity_poly.pdbx_strand_id
1 'polypeptide(L)'
;MASSLIRTLQRASTSLIRTPRVSSACFATSRVGARTYAAEPEPATKSPFDSNIIRILRNEIEYQEEYAPPHQPETQFNSFTVEERRGEQVVTIKGKFGEFEDVKIEATMFDWCEHVPACGDDSSGVNMRLHLSLIVDIAKGDGDSELEFVCSAWPDCLNVEKVYMLRRGRMAARPYVGPDFRFGKWH
;
A
#
# COMPACT_ATOMS: atom_id res chain seq x y z
N MET A 1 14.17 -12.22 15.08
CA MET A 1 13.44 -12.39 13.80
C MET A 1 12.80 -11.06 13.41
N ALA A 2 13.60 -10.13 12.90
CA ALA A 2 13.19 -8.74 12.64
C ALA A 2 14.00 -8.12 11.49
N SER A 3 14.17 -8.87 10.38
CA SER A 3 15.00 -8.45 9.23
C SER A 3 14.21 -8.31 7.92
N SER A 4 12.93 -8.74 7.88
CA SER A 4 12.14 -8.74 6.64
C SER A 4 11.56 -7.36 6.27
N LEU A 5 11.47 -6.42 7.22
CA LEU A 5 10.71 -5.18 7.05
C LEU A 5 11.47 -4.05 6.32
N ILE A 6 12.78 -4.19 6.10
CA ILE A 6 13.57 -3.14 5.41
C ILE A 6 13.49 -3.31 3.88
N ARG A 7 13.12 -4.50 3.37
CA ARG A 7 13.13 -4.77 1.93
C ARG A 7 12.03 -4.02 1.16
N THR A 8 10.89 -3.76 1.79
CA THR A 8 9.68 -3.28 1.12
C THR A 8 9.68 -1.77 0.82
N LEU A 9 10.39 -0.94 1.60
CA LEU A 9 10.36 0.53 1.40
C LEU A 9 11.51 1.09 0.57
N GLN A 10 12.62 0.37 0.39
CA GLN A 10 13.77 0.91 -0.35
C GLN A 10 13.70 0.76 -1.88
N ARG A 11 12.90 -0.18 -2.42
CA ARG A 11 12.86 -0.42 -3.90
C ARG A 11 11.77 0.36 -4.65
N ALA A 12 10.69 0.77 -3.97
CA ALA A 12 9.67 1.65 -4.55
C ALA A 12 10.11 3.13 -4.61
N SER A 13 11.09 3.53 -3.80
CA SER A 13 11.40 4.94 -3.54
C SER A 13 12.35 5.64 -4.54
N THR A 14 12.61 5.08 -5.73
CA THR A 14 13.58 5.66 -6.69
C THR A 14 12.99 6.20 -8.00
N SER A 15 11.67 6.28 -8.17
CA SER A 15 11.06 6.98 -9.32
C SER A 15 10.57 8.40 -9.02
N LEU A 16 10.75 8.92 -7.79
CA LEU A 16 10.42 10.30 -7.46
C LEU A 16 11.47 11.27 -8.01
N ILE A 17 11.30 11.73 -9.26
CA ILE A 17 11.91 12.98 -9.70
C ILE A 17 10.89 13.83 -10.48
N ARG A 18 10.51 14.95 -9.85
CA ARG A 18 10.50 16.34 -10.37
C ARG A 18 9.15 17.05 -10.40
N THR A 19 8.88 17.82 -9.35
CA THR A 19 8.08 19.06 -9.42
C THR A 19 8.92 20.25 -8.92
N PRO A 20 8.68 21.48 -9.41
CA PRO A 20 9.58 22.61 -9.21
C PRO A 20 9.47 23.22 -7.81
N ARG A 21 10.62 23.72 -7.36
CA ARG A 21 10.85 24.46 -6.11
C ARG A 21 9.86 25.61 -5.89
N VAL A 22 9.29 25.66 -4.69
CA VAL A 22 9.00 26.92 -4.00
C VAL A 22 9.80 26.91 -2.70
N SER A 23 10.73 27.85 -2.58
CA SER A 23 11.60 28.03 -1.42
C SER A 23 10.87 28.75 -0.28
N SER A 24 10.99 28.25 0.95
CA SER A 24 10.90 29.09 2.15
C SER A 24 11.70 28.46 3.30
N ALA A 25 12.27 29.32 4.13
CA ALA A 25 13.50 29.11 4.88
C ALA A 25 13.32 28.64 6.34
N CYS A 26 14.39 28.02 6.84
CA CYS A 26 14.94 27.93 8.20
C CYS A 26 13.98 27.96 9.40
N PHE A 27 13.99 26.93 10.27
CA PHE A 27 14.01 27.14 11.74
C PHE A 27 14.69 25.97 12.48
N ALA A 28 15.22 26.33 13.66
CA ALA A 28 16.32 25.72 14.39
C ALA A 28 16.02 24.37 15.08
N THR A 29 17.10 23.61 15.30
CA THR A 29 17.13 22.41 16.14
C THR A 29 16.90 22.77 17.61
N SER A 30 15.79 22.31 18.20
CA SER A 30 15.59 22.34 19.66
C SER A 30 15.93 20.98 20.27
N ARG A 31 16.78 21.00 21.31
CA ARG A 31 17.22 19.83 22.07
C ARG A 31 16.06 19.29 22.91
N VAL A 32 15.80 17.98 22.81
CA VAL A 32 14.79 17.26 23.58
C VAL A 32 15.26 17.15 25.04
N GLY A 33 14.68 17.97 25.91
CA GLY A 33 14.71 17.77 27.35
C GLY A 33 13.55 16.85 27.76
N ALA A 34 13.85 15.83 28.57
CA ALA A 34 12.86 14.96 29.19
C ALA A 34 11.84 15.80 29.97
N ARG A 35 10.55 15.71 29.60
CA ARG A 35 9.44 16.29 30.37
C ARG A 35 8.64 15.18 31.03
N THR A 36 8.59 15.28 32.34
CA THR A 36 7.84 14.50 33.31
C THR A 36 6.33 14.60 33.03
N TYR A 37 5.66 13.44 33.02
CA TYR A 37 4.19 13.33 33.00
C TYR A 37 3.64 13.80 34.35
N ALA A 38 3.28 15.09 34.47
CA ALA A 38 2.41 15.59 35.53
C ALA A 38 1.95 17.02 35.19
N ALA A 39 0.93 17.11 34.34
CA ALA A 39 -0.01 18.23 34.29
C ALA A 39 -1.26 17.71 33.60
N GLU A 40 -2.38 17.68 34.33
CA GLU A 40 -3.69 17.58 33.70
C GLU A 40 -3.83 18.71 32.66
N PRO A 41 -4.28 18.42 31.43
CA PRO A 41 -4.66 19.49 30.54
C PRO A 41 -6.01 20.04 31.00
N GLU A 42 -6.00 21.25 31.55
CA GLU A 42 -7.15 22.15 31.58
C GLU A 42 -7.95 22.00 30.27
N PRO A 43 -9.29 21.87 30.31
CA PRO A 43 -10.07 21.60 29.13
C PRO A 43 -9.96 22.81 28.21
N ALA A 44 -9.06 22.74 27.22
CA ALA A 44 -9.07 23.65 26.09
C ALA A 44 -10.51 23.64 25.57
N THR A 45 -11.23 24.74 25.75
CA THR A 45 -12.60 24.88 25.30
C THR A 45 -12.58 24.62 23.80
N LYS A 46 -13.07 23.45 23.39
CA LYS A 46 -13.09 23.04 21.99
C LYS A 46 -13.78 24.15 21.21
N SER A 47 -13.12 24.67 20.18
CA SER A 47 -13.69 25.73 19.34
C SER A 47 -15.09 25.30 18.88
N PRO A 48 -16.05 26.22 18.74
CA PRO A 48 -17.35 25.90 18.14
C PRO A 48 -17.20 25.22 16.77
N PHE A 49 -16.14 25.54 16.03
CA PHE A 49 -15.79 24.87 14.77
C PHE A 49 -15.40 23.41 14.98
N ASP A 50 -14.46 23.12 15.90
CA ASP A 50 -14.02 21.75 16.20
C ASP A 50 -15.17 20.90 16.73
N SER A 51 -16.01 21.50 17.58
CA SER A 51 -17.20 20.85 18.12
C SER A 51 -18.18 20.47 17.01
N ASN A 52 -18.32 21.32 16.00
CA ASN A 52 -19.14 21.03 14.84
C ASN A 52 -18.55 19.90 13.98
N ILE A 53 -17.23 19.92 13.71
CA ILE A 53 -16.57 18.85 12.94
C ILE A 53 -16.66 17.51 13.67
N ILE A 54 -16.39 17.48 14.97
CA ILE A 54 -16.50 16.26 15.79
C ILE A 54 -17.93 15.71 15.75
N ARG A 55 -18.93 16.59 15.82
CA ARG A 55 -20.34 16.19 15.73
C ARG A 55 -20.64 15.55 14.37
N ILE A 56 -20.18 16.16 13.28
CA ILE A 56 -20.37 15.62 11.92
C ILE A 56 -19.72 14.24 11.79
N LEU A 57 -18.46 14.11 12.21
CA LEU A 57 -17.74 12.83 12.12
C LEU A 57 -18.38 11.73 12.96
N ARG A 58 -18.86 12.05 14.17
CA ARG A 58 -19.57 11.07 15.02
C ARG A 58 -20.84 10.59 14.37
N ASN A 59 -21.65 11.52 13.85
CA ASN A 59 -22.88 11.19 13.16
C ASN A 59 -22.60 10.32 11.93
N GLU A 60 -21.55 10.62 11.17
CA GLU A 60 -21.15 9.82 10.01
C GLU A 60 -20.70 8.42 10.42
N ILE A 61 -19.87 8.29 11.45
CA ILE A 61 -19.42 6.98 11.96
C ILE A 61 -20.61 6.14 12.41
N GLU A 62 -21.52 6.71 13.20
CA GLU A 62 -22.73 6.03 13.68
C GLU A 62 -23.64 5.61 12.51
N TYR A 63 -23.83 6.51 11.53
CA TYR A 63 -24.59 6.21 10.32
C TYR A 63 -23.97 5.04 9.54
N GLN A 64 -22.65 5.03 9.33
CA GLN A 64 -21.97 3.95 8.61
C GLN A 64 -21.93 2.64 9.39
N GLU A 65 -21.83 2.68 10.72
CA GLU A 65 -21.87 1.50 11.58
C GLU A 65 -23.23 0.78 11.48
N GLU A 66 -24.33 1.55 11.43
CA GLU A 66 -25.69 1.00 11.27
C GLU A 66 -25.99 0.59 9.81
N TYR A 67 -25.62 1.42 8.84
CA TYR A 67 -25.95 1.23 7.42
C TYR A 67 -25.08 0.17 6.74
N ALA A 68 -23.78 0.14 7.05
CA ALA A 68 -22.78 -0.72 6.41
C ALA A 68 -21.82 -1.31 7.46
N PRO A 69 -22.31 -2.16 8.37
CA PRO A 69 -21.50 -2.75 9.42
C PRO A 69 -20.31 -3.52 8.82
N PRO A 70 -19.10 -3.39 9.38
CA PRO A 70 -17.91 -4.03 8.83
C PRO A 70 -18.08 -5.56 8.85
N HIS A 71 -18.03 -6.16 7.67
CA HIS A 71 -18.05 -7.61 7.54
C HIS A 71 -16.69 -8.21 7.90
N GLN A 72 -16.71 -9.46 8.36
CA GLN A 72 -15.47 -10.20 8.57
C GLN A 72 -14.76 -10.35 7.22
N PRO A 73 -13.49 -9.90 7.09
CA PRO A 73 -12.77 -10.03 5.84
C PRO A 73 -12.59 -11.51 5.48
N GLU A 74 -12.67 -11.81 4.19
CA GLU A 74 -12.46 -13.17 3.70
C GLU A 74 -11.04 -13.62 4.02
N THR A 75 -10.93 -14.80 4.63
CA THR A 75 -9.62 -15.38 5.01
C THR A 75 -9.09 -16.34 3.95
N GLN A 76 -9.88 -16.62 2.90
CA GLN A 76 -9.52 -17.51 1.81
C GLN A 76 -10.13 -17.03 0.50
N PHE A 77 -9.38 -17.19 -0.58
CA PHE A 77 -9.84 -16.97 -1.94
C PHE A 77 -9.39 -18.16 -2.79
N ASN A 78 -10.32 -19.01 -3.22
CA ASN A 78 -10.02 -20.29 -3.85
C ASN A 78 -9.06 -21.14 -2.98
N SER A 79 -7.89 -21.51 -3.51
CA SER A 79 -6.84 -22.25 -2.80
C SER A 79 -5.85 -21.34 -2.06
N PHE A 80 -6.06 -20.02 -2.07
CA PHE A 80 -5.17 -19.06 -1.44
C PHE A 80 -5.71 -18.65 -0.07
N THR A 81 -4.82 -18.51 0.90
CA THR A 81 -5.11 -17.92 2.21
C THR A 81 -4.88 -16.41 2.16
N VAL A 82 -5.78 -15.65 2.76
CA VAL A 82 -5.76 -14.19 2.80
C VAL A 82 -5.54 -13.74 4.24
N GLU A 83 -4.49 -12.97 4.47
CA GLU A 83 -4.07 -12.47 5.78
C GLU A 83 -3.92 -10.94 5.74
N GLU A 84 -4.72 -10.24 6.53
CA GLU A 84 -4.56 -8.79 6.72
C GLU A 84 -3.49 -8.49 7.78
N ARG A 85 -2.55 -7.60 7.46
CA ARG A 85 -1.54 -7.11 8.40
C ARG A 85 -2.05 -5.87 9.12
N ARG A 86 -2.61 -6.07 10.32
CA ARG A 86 -3.19 -5.01 11.15
C ARG A 86 -2.21 -3.85 11.34
N GLY A 87 -2.67 -2.64 11.00
CA GLY A 87 -1.90 -1.40 11.14
C GLY A 87 -0.95 -1.09 9.98
N GLU A 88 -0.76 -2.01 9.04
CA GLU A 88 0.12 -1.81 7.88
C GLU A 88 -0.64 -1.50 6.59
N GLN A 89 -1.96 -1.68 6.56
CA GLN A 89 -2.79 -1.51 5.36
C GLN A 89 -2.30 -2.36 4.18
N VAL A 90 -1.81 -3.56 4.49
CA VAL A 90 -1.32 -4.55 3.53
C VAL A 90 -2.06 -5.85 3.73
N VAL A 91 -2.56 -6.42 2.63
CA VAL A 91 -3.12 -7.77 2.58
C VAL A 91 -2.10 -8.71 1.96
N THR A 92 -1.86 -9.84 2.60
CA THR A 92 -0.98 -10.90 2.11
C THR A 92 -1.81 -12.09 1.66
N ILE A 93 -1.67 -12.49 0.40
CA ILE A 93 -2.35 -13.63 -0.19
C ILE A 93 -1.27 -14.69 -0.46
N LYS A 94 -1.43 -15.88 0.11
CA LYS A 94 -0.46 -16.98 -0.02
C LYS A 94 -1.14 -18.22 -0.57
N GLY A 95 -0.45 -18.94 -1.44
CA GLY A 95 -0.95 -20.20 -1.97
C GLY A 95 0.15 -20.95 -2.69
N LYS A 96 -0.24 -22.08 -3.28
CA LYS A 96 0.63 -22.88 -4.12
C LYS A 96 0.07 -22.95 -5.53
N PHE A 97 0.96 -22.93 -6.51
CA PHE A 97 0.65 -23.26 -7.89
C PHE A 97 1.31 -24.61 -8.23
N GLY A 98 0.50 -25.59 -8.60
CA GLY A 98 0.96 -26.97 -8.74
C GLY A 98 1.54 -27.53 -7.43
N GLU A 99 2.51 -28.43 -7.56
CA GLU A 99 3.13 -29.08 -6.38
C GLU A 99 4.36 -28.35 -5.84
N PHE A 100 4.97 -27.48 -6.66
CA PHE A 100 6.34 -26.99 -6.41
C PHE A 100 6.48 -25.48 -6.36
N GLU A 101 5.45 -24.69 -6.65
CA GLU A 101 5.60 -23.23 -6.66
C GLU A 101 4.81 -22.62 -5.51
N ASP A 102 5.52 -21.93 -4.61
CA ASP A 102 4.93 -21.11 -3.57
C ASP A 102 4.72 -19.71 -4.13
N VAL A 103 3.49 -19.22 -4.06
CA VAL A 103 3.10 -17.88 -4.54
C VAL A 103 2.66 -17.04 -3.34
N LYS A 104 3.26 -15.86 -3.21
CA LYS A 104 2.90 -14.87 -2.20
C LYS A 104 2.66 -13.54 -2.89
N ILE A 105 1.53 -12.91 -2.60
CA ILE A 105 1.14 -11.61 -3.11
C ILE A 105 0.97 -10.68 -1.91
N GLU A 106 1.65 -9.55 -1.91
CA GLU A 106 1.42 -8.46 -0.96
C GLU A 106 0.77 -7.30 -1.71
N ALA A 107 -0.42 -6.89 -1.26
CA ALA A 107 -1.20 -5.82 -1.85
C ALA A 107 -1.34 -4.67 -0.86
N THR A 108 -1.10 -3.43 -1.29
CA THR A 108 -1.42 -2.25 -0.48
C THR A 108 -2.92 -1.95 -0.51
N MET A 109 -3.39 -1.09 0.38
CA MET A 109 -4.62 -0.33 0.13
C MET A 109 -4.48 0.59 -1.09
N PHE A 110 -5.60 1.16 -1.56
CA PHE A 110 -5.61 2.13 -2.65
C PHE A 110 -4.61 3.26 -2.41
N ASP A 111 -3.64 3.40 -3.29
CA ASP A 111 -2.51 4.32 -3.17
C ASP A 111 -2.52 5.40 -4.26
N TRP A 112 -3.39 5.25 -5.27
CA TRP A 112 -3.61 6.24 -6.30
C TRP A 112 -5.05 6.18 -6.85
N CYS A 113 -5.52 7.29 -7.42
CA CYS A 113 -6.80 7.35 -8.12
C CYS A 113 -6.76 8.24 -9.37
N GLU A 114 -7.58 7.90 -10.35
CA GLU A 114 -7.83 8.70 -11.55
C GLU A 114 -9.32 9.03 -11.67
N HIS A 115 -9.62 10.29 -11.94
CA HIS A 115 -10.97 10.70 -12.32
C HIS A 115 -11.24 10.29 -13.77
N VAL A 116 -12.31 9.53 -13.98
CA VAL A 116 -12.79 9.15 -15.30
C VAL A 116 -14.04 9.96 -15.61
N PRO A 117 -14.11 10.61 -16.78
CA PRO A 117 -15.33 11.28 -17.21
C PRO A 117 -16.51 10.29 -17.21
N ALA A 118 -17.62 10.66 -16.57
CA ALA A 118 -18.86 9.89 -16.68
C ALA A 118 -19.34 9.95 -18.14
N CYS A 119 -19.53 8.79 -18.76
CA CYS A 119 -20.08 8.69 -20.11
C CYS A 119 -21.58 8.38 -19.97
N GLY A 120 -22.43 9.42 -19.96
CA GLY A 120 -23.89 9.27 -19.86
C GLY A 120 -24.61 10.43 -19.18
N ASP A 121 -25.94 10.46 -19.28
CA ASP A 121 -26.84 11.48 -18.70
C ASP A 121 -27.02 11.33 -17.17
N ASP A 122 -26.59 10.20 -16.61
CA ASP A 122 -26.64 9.90 -15.17
C ASP A 122 -25.34 10.34 -14.47
N SER A 123 -25.10 11.65 -14.41
CA SER A 123 -23.86 12.24 -13.86
C SER A 123 -23.81 12.31 -12.33
N SER A 124 -24.50 11.42 -11.61
CA SER A 124 -24.57 11.47 -10.13
C SER A 124 -23.38 10.81 -9.43
N GLY A 125 -22.59 10.01 -10.14
CA GLY A 125 -21.43 9.30 -9.59
C GLY A 125 -20.10 9.92 -10.00
N VAL A 126 -19.19 10.12 -9.03
CA VAL A 126 -17.78 10.37 -9.33
C VAL A 126 -17.18 9.03 -9.79
N ASN A 127 -16.96 8.86 -11.09
CA ASN A 127 -16.25 7.70 -11.61
C ASN A 127 -14.76 7.84 -11.28
N MET A 128 -14.30 7.12 -10.27
CA MET A 128 -12.89 7.02 -9.91
C MET A 128 -12.37 5.63 -10.28
N ARG A 129 -11.19 5.58 -10.90
CA ARG A 129 -10.39 4.35 -11.01
C ARG A 129 -9.37 4.35 -9.90
N LEU A 130 -9.40 3.30 -9.08
CA LEU A 130 -8.48 3.13 -7.96
C LEU A 130 -7.34 2.21 -8.37
N HIS A 131 -6.14 2.54 -7.94
CA HIS A 131 -4.93 1.76 -8.19
C HIS A 131 -4.48 1.05 -6.91
N LEU A 132 -3.88 -0.14 -7.07
CA LEU A 132 -3.23 -0.91 -6.02
C LEU A 132 -1.81 -1.25 -6.45
N SER A 133 -0.83 -0.99 -5.59
CA SER A 133 0.51 -1.56 -5.75
C SER A 133 0.57 -2.98 -5.21
N LEU A 134 1.17 -3.88 -6.01
CA LEU A 134 1.31 -5.29 -5.68
C LEU A 134 2.77 -5.72 -5.77
N ILE A 135 3.19 -6.58 -4.83
CA ILE A 135 4.43 -7.35 -4.93
C ILE A 135 4.04 -8.82 -5.04
N VAL A 136 4.53 -9.51 -6.07
CA VAL A 136 4.31 -10.94 -6.26
C VAL A 136 5.65 -11.66 -6.13
N ASP A 137 5.77 -12.51 -5.12
CA ASP A 137 6.90 -13.39 -4.89
C ASP A 137 6.53 -14.81 -5.36
N ILE A 138 7.37 -15.41 -6.21
CA ILE A 138 7.25 -16.79 -6.66
C ILE A 138 8.53 -17.52 -6.30
N ALA A 139 8.42 -18.53 -5.44
CA ALA A 139 9.54 -19.38 -5.07
C ALA A 139 9.32 -20.80 -5.58
N LYS A 140 10.38 -21.39 -6.15
CA LYS A 140 10.39 -22.82 -6.46
C LYS A 140 10.66 -23.64 -5.18
N GLY A 141 10.10 -24.83 -5.14
CA GLY A 141 10.18 -25.74 -3.99
C GLY A 141 11.59 -26.27 -3.70
N ASP A 142 12.53 -26.12 -4.64
CA ASP A 142 13.96 -26.35 -4.42
C ASP A 142 14.63 -25.25 -3.57
N GLY A 143 13.95 -24.11 -3.40
CA GLY A 143 14.31 -23.03 -2.49
C GLY A 143 15.52 -22.21 -2.91
N ASP A 144 16.07 -22.38 -4.11
CA ASP A 144 17.35 -21.76 -4.49
C ASP A 144 17.15 -20.42 -5.23
N SER A 145 16.01 -20.26 -5.90
CA SER A 145 15.67 -19.06 -6.67
C SER A 145 14.25 -18.59 -6.41
N GLU A 146 14.08 -17.28 -6.38
CA GLU A 146 12.81 -16.59 -6.15
C GLU A 146 12.68 -15.46 -7.18
N LEU A 147 11.47 -15.29 -7.72
CA LEU A 147 11.11 -14.20 -8.59
C LEU A 147 10.25 -13.20 -7.82
N GLU A 148 10.61 -11.92 -7.88
CA GLU A 148 9.82 -10.84 -7.29
C GLU A 148 9.35 -9.92 -8.41
N PHE A 149 8.04 -9.75 -8.54
CA PHE A 149 7.41 -8.84 -9.49
C PHE A 149 6.88 -7.64 -8.73
N VAL A 150 7.14 -6.44 -9.24
CA VAL A 150 6.50 -5.20 -8.79
C VAL A 150 5.44 -4.86 -9.83
N CYS A 151 4.19 -4.78 -9.40
CA CYS A 151 3.05 -4.62 -10.29
C CYS A 151 2.16 -3.43 -9.88
N SER A 152 1.53 -2.86 -10.88
CA SER A 152 0.51 -1.80 -10.78
C SER A 152 -0.82 -2.36 -11.24
N ALA A 153 -1.79 -2.42 -10.35
CA ALA A 153 -3.12 -2.94 -10.63
C ALA A 153 -4.14 -1.81 -10.72
N TRP A 154 -4.85 -1.77 -11.83
CA TRP A 154 -6.02 -0.94 -12.09
C TRP A 154 -7.25 -1.85 -12.25
N PRO A 155 -8.49 -1.31 -12.23
CA PRO A 155 -9.69 -2.14 -12.33
C PRO A 155 -9.77 -2.98 -13.61
N ASP A 156 -9.13 -2.52 -14.69
CA ASP A 156 -9.18 -3.08 -16.03
C ASP A 156 -7.84 -3.69 -16.49
N CYS A 157 -6.74 -3.49 -15.75
CA CYS A 157 -5.45 -4.01 -16.15
C CYS A 157 -4.48 -4.25 -14.98
N LEU A 158 -3.51 -5.14 -15.20
CA LEU A 158 -2.40 -5.39 -14.30
C LEU A 158 -1.09 -5.25 -15.08
N ASN A 159 -0.27 -4.28 -14.69
CA ASN A 159 1.01 -4.00 -15.34
C ASN A 159 2.17 -4.48 -14.48
N VAL A 160 3.09 -5.23 -15.08
CA VAL A 160 4.37 -5.58 -14.43
C VAL A 160 5.35 -4.44 -14.68
N GLU A 161 5.71 -3.72 -13.62
CA GLU A 161 6.67 -2.63 -13.69
C GLU A 161 8.11 -3.12 -13.67
N LYS A 162 8.39 -4.11 -12.80
CA LYS A 162 9.74 -4.66 -12.60
C LYS A 162 9.68 -6.14 -12.28
N VAL A 163 10.74 -6.84 -12.67
CA VAL A 163 10.98 -8.24 -12.30
C VAL A 163 12.37 -8.35 -11.72
N TYR A 164 12.51 -9.04 -10.60
CA TYR A 164 13.78 -9.31 -9.95
C TYR A 164 14.00 -10.81 -9.85
N MET A 165 15.21 -11.25 -10.19
CA MET A 165 15.66 -12.61 -9.88
C MET A 165 16.48 -12.57 -8.59
N LEU A 166 15.96 -13.23 -7.56
CA LEU A 166 16.54 -13.30 -6.23
C LEU A 166 17.10 -14.71 -5.97
N ARG A 167 18.23 -14.79 -5.26
CA ARG A 167 18.77 -16.05 -4.75
C ARG A 167 18.56 -16.11 -3.24
N ARG A 168 18.02 -17.22 -2.74
CA ARG A 168 17.71 -17.37 -1.31
C ARG A 168 19.00 -17.31 -0.49
N GLY A 169 18.98 -16.62 0.64
CA GLY A 169 20.13 -16.48 1.54
C GLY A 169 21.22 -15.49 1.13
N ARG A 170 21.17 -14.89 -0.07
CA ARG A 170 22.06 -13.78 -0.46
C ARG A 170 21.26 -12.68 -1.16
N MET A 171 20.99 -11.60 -0.45
CA MET A 171 20.66 -10.34 -1.12
C MET A 171 21.91 -9.87 -1.84
N ALA A 172 22.01 -10.14 -3.14
CA ALA A 172 23.01 -9.47 -3.95
C ALA A 172 22.79 -7.97 -3.79
N ALA A 173 23.87 -7.20 -3.54
CA ALA A 173 23.78 -5.75 -3.39
C ALA A 173 23.09 -5.09 -4.61
N ARG A 174 23.12 -5.77 -5.76
CA ARG A 174 22.36 -5.47 -6.97
C ARG A 174 21.79 -6.78 -7.53
N PRO A 175 20.51 -7.13 -7.26
CA PRO A 175 19.88 -8.25 -7.95
C PRO A 175 19.79 -7.96 -9.44
N TYR A 176 19.71 -9.01 -10.26
CA TYR A 176 19.38 -8.83 -11.66
C TYR A 176 17.95 -8.30 -11.78
N VAL A 177 17.79 -7.21 -12.53
CA VAL A 177 16.49 -6.64 -12.89
C VAL A 177 16.18 -7.08 -14.31
N GLY A 178 14.99 -7.63 -14.51
CA GLY A 178 14.48 -8.01 -15.81
C GLY A 178 14.36 -6.83 -16.77
N PRO A 179 14.09 -7.10 -18.06
CA PRO A 179 13.93 -6.06 -19.07
C PRO A 179 12.80 -5.08 -18.73
N ASP A 180 12.88 -3.83 -19.21
CA ASP A 180 11.76 -2.88 -19.08
C ASP A 180 10.64 -3.27 -20.06
N PHE A 181 9.52 -3.70 -19.50
CA PHE A 181 8.37 -4.20 -20.26
C PHE A 181 7.62 -3.09 -21.01
N ARG A 182 7.90 -1.81 -20.73
CA ARG A 182 7.25 -0.68 -21.42
C ARG A 182 7.80 -0.43 -22.83
N PHE A 183 8.96 -1.02 -23.17
CA PHE A 183 9.66 -0.75 -24.44
C PHE A 183 9.94 -2.00 -25.29
N GLY A 184 9.43 -3.17 -24.91
CA GLY A 184 9.67 -4.43 -25.63
C GLY A 184 8.70 -4.68 -26.78
N LYS A 185 9.18 -4.65 -28.04
CA LYS A 185 8.54 -5.39 -29.13
C LYS A 185 8.82 -6.88 -28.93
N TRP A 186 7.77 -7.68 -28.86
CA TRP A 186 7.85 -9.14 -28.86
C TRP A 186 8.21 -9.62 -30.29
N HIS A 187 9.18 -10.52 -30.41
CA HIS A 187 9.53 -11.24 -31.64
C HIS A 187 9.01 -12.67 -31.57
#